data_AF-A0A933MU22-F1
#
_entry.id   AF-A0A933MU22-F1
#
_cell.length_a   1.000
_cell.length_b   1.000
_cell.length_c   1.000
_cell.angle_alpha   90.00
_cell.angle_beta   90.00
_cell.angle_gamma   90.00
#
_symmetry.space_group_name_H-M   'P 1'
#
loop_
_entity.id
_entity.type
_entity.pdbx_description
1 polymer ?
#
loop_
_entity_poly.entity_id
_entity_poly.type
_entity_poly.pdbx_seq_one_letter_code
_entity_poly.pdbx_strand_id
1 'polypeptide(L)'
;MEAVVTKEKTRSRNRRPARNLRYLLCDPTGEAGEPSSSDVDRVFSPIRCLDKAVDENPRMILVRFGRMPIRERETMVELCFALKRNTHTRDCPVLVLLSSMHRGLMEDLNRSGVDFVKCIGGAALNSSQLREIVGGLGPDDCPERQLSALCDFLHYTPIDGQREITVCGAYLERLVLGGRWLHEVCETENHLQCEYYMNPRVK
;
A
#
# COMPACT_ATOMS: atom_id res chain seq x y z
N MET A 1 -32.71 -35.52 -45.04
CA MET A 1 -33.44 -34.34 -44.54
C MET A 1 -33.34 -34.37 -43.02
N GLU A 2 -32.12 -34.30 -42.48
CA GLU A 2 -31.36 -33.09 -42.13
C GLU A 2 -31.98 -32.30 -40.97
N ALA A 3 -31.41 -32.54 -39.78
CA ALA A 3 -31.62 -31.78 -38.56
C ALA A 3 -30.83 -30.46 -38.63
N VAL A 4 -31.53 -29.34 -38.47
CA VAL A 4 -30.93 -28.01 -38.40
C VAL A 4 -30.49 -27.75 -36.95
N VAL A 5 -29.19 -27.92 -36.70
CA VAL A 5 -28.53 -27.48 -35.47
C VAL A 5 -28.30 -25.97 -35.55
N THR A 6 -29.05 -25.20 -34.76
CA THR A 6 -28.85 -23.77 -34.57
C THR A 6 -27.65 -23.55 -33.66
N LYS A 7 -26.52 -23.11 -34.24
CA LYS A 7 -25.34 -22.67 -33.48
C LYS A 7 -25.57 -21.25 -32.96
N GLU A 8 -25.77 -21.12 -31.66
CA GLU A 8 -25.65 -19.84 -30.95
C GLU A 8 -24.21 -19.32 -31.07
N LYS A 9 -24.07 -18.14 -31.69
CA LYS A 9 -22.81 -17.41 -31.74
C LYS A 9 -22.54 -16.79 -30.37
N THR A 10 -21.67 -17.43 -29.59
CA THR A 10 -21.05 -16.83 -28.42
C THR A 10 -20.35 -15.54 -28.81
N ARG A 11 -20.86 -14.40 -28.31
CA ARG A 11 -20.28 -13.07 -28.52
C ARG A 11 -18.87 -13.05 -27.95
N SER A 12 -17.89 -13.03 -28.87
CA SER A 12 -16.48 -12.77 -28.58
C SER A 12 -16.34 -11.45 -27.83
N ARG A 13 -15.96 -11.52 -26.54
CA ARG A 13 -15.48 -10.37 -25.78
C ARG A 13 -14.33 -9.73 -26.55
N ASN A 14 -14.51 -8.47 -26.91
CA ASN A 14 -13.52 -7.64 -27.59
C ASN A 14 -12.29 -7.49 -26.69
N ARG A 15 -11.35 -8.44 -26.74
CA ARG A 15 -10.05 -8.32 -26.08
C ARG A 15 -9.31 -7.20 -26.79
N ARG A 16 -9.23 -6.04 -26.13
CA ARG A 16 -8.34 -4.96 -26.56
C ARG A 16 -6.92 -5.54 -26.67
N PRO A 17 -6.14 -5.16 -27.69
CA PRO A 17 -4.75 -5.61 -27.80
C PRO A 17 -4.03 -5.25 -26.51
N ALA A 18 -3.32 -6.22 -25.93
CA ALA A 18 -2.58 -6.06 -24.68
C ALA A 18 -1.63 -4.86 -24.83
N ARG A 19 -1.98 -3.75 -24.18
CA ARG A 19 -1.02 -2.67 -23.98
C ARG A 19 0.03 -3.24 -23.03
N ASN A 20 1.30 -3.17 -23.41
CA ASN A 20 2.41 -3.51 -22.52
C ASN A 20 2.52 -2.44 -21.42
N LEU A 21 1.56 -2.44 -20.49
CA LEU A 21 1.58 -1.56 -19.34
C LEU A 21 2.74 -1.95 -18.45
N ARG A 22 3.59 -0.98 -18.16
CA ARG A 22 4.69 -1.20 -17.23
C ARG A 22 4.18 -1.14 -15.80
N TYR A 23 3.27 -0.21 -15.50
CA TYR A 23 2.82 0.05 -14.14
C TYR A 23 1.31 0.25 -14.07
N LEU A 24 0.69 -0.33 -13.04
CA LEU A 24 -0.71 -0.09 -12.68
C LEU A 24 -0.75 0.63 -11.33
N LEU A 25 -1.23 1.87 -11.30
CA LEU A 25 -1.37 2.66 -10.08
C LEU A 25 -2.83 2.65 -9.59
N CYS A 26 -3.04 2.10 -8.40
CA CYS A 26 -4.28 2.24 -7.65
C CYS A 26 -4.17 3.42 -6.69
N ASP A 27 -4.95 4.47 -6.95
CA ASP A 27 -4.98 5.68 -6.13
C ASP A 27 -6.43 6.15 -5.97
N PRO A 28 -7.15 5.70 -4.93
CA PRO A 28 -8.55 6.05 -4.72
C PRO A 28 -8.77 7.53 -4.37
N THR A 29 -7.77 8.21 -3.79
CA THR A 29 -7.91 9.62 -3.38
C THR A 29 -7.74 10.58 -4.56
N GLY A 30 -7.18 10.10 -5.68
CA GLY A 30 -6.94 10.93 -6.85
C GLY A 30 -5.83 11.97 -6.66
N GLU A 31 -5.07 11.91 -5.56
CA GLU A 31 -4.07 12.91 -5.19
C GLU A 31 -2.79 12.87 -6.05
N ALA A 32 -2.46 11.74 -6.68
CA ALA A 32 -1.39 11.75 -7.67
C ALA A 32 -1.78 12.65 -8.86
N GLY A 33 -0.79 13.29 -9.49
CA GLY A 33 -1.04 14.12 -10.68
C GLY A 33 -1.51 13.27 -11.87
N GLU A 34 -2.00 13.92 -12.92
CA GLU A 34 -2.30 13.19 -14.17
C GLU A 34 -1.03 12.48 -14.67
N PRO A 35 -1.09 11.18 -14.99
CA PRO A 35 0.04 10.49 -15.58
C PRO A 35 0.30 11.10 -16.95
N SER A 36 1.44 11.78 -17.09
CA SER A 36 1.86 12.38 -18.35
C SER A 36 2.42 11.37 -19.36
N SER A 37 2.40 10.07 -19.05
CA SER A 37 3.00 9.01 -19.87
C SER A 37 2.07 7.82 -20.09
N SER A 38 2.22 7.16 -21.25
CA SER A 38 1.50 5.93 -21.62
C SER A 38 1.90 4.69 -20.83
N ASP A 39 2.92 4.79 -19.97
CA ASP A 39 3.54 3.66 -19.27
C ASP A 39 2.86 3.33 -17.93
N VAL A 40 2.07 4.26 -17.41
CA VAL A 40 1.35 4.13 -16.12
C VAL A 40 -0.13 4.21 -16.40
N ASP A 41 -0.86 3.15 -16.09
CA ASP A 41 -2.31 3.20 -16.07
C ASP A 41 -2.81 3.43 -14.65
N ARG A 42 -3.88 4.20 -14.50
CA ARG A 42 -4.40 4.63 -13.20
C ARG A 42 -5.83 4.18 -12.99
N VAL A 43 -6.09 3.68 -11.81
CA VAL A 43 -7.41 3.25 -11.36
C VAL A 43 -7.70 3.85 -9.98
N PHE A 44 -8.96 4.20 -9.76
CA PHE A 44 -9.43 4.85 -8.53
C PHE A 44 -10.26 3.90 -7.65
N SER A 45 -10.34 2.62 -8.03
CA SER A 45 -11.15 1.62 -7.33
C SER A 45 -10.33 0.36 -7.09
N PRO A 46 -10.32 -0.18 -5.86
CA PRO A 46 -9.66 -1.43 -5.53
C PRO A 46 -10.08 -2.60 -6.42
N ILE A 47 -11.40 -2.75 -6.65
CA ILE A 47 -11.95 -3.81 -7.49
C ILE A 47 -11.43 -3.67 -8.93
N ARG A 48 -11.45 -2.44 -9.48
CA ARG A 48 -10.91 -2.20 -10.82
C ARG A 48 -9.40 -2.42 -10.91
N CYS A 49 -8.66 -2.18 -9.82
CA CYS A 49 -7.24 -2.52 -9.76
C CYS A 49 -7.02 -4.02 -9.88
N LEU A 50 -7.75 -4.81 -9.08
CA LEU A 50 -7.65 -6.26 -9.14
C LEU A 50 -8.02 -6.80 -10.53
N ASP A 51 -9.17 -6.40 -11.07
CA ASP A 51 -9.62 -6.84 -12.40
C ASP A 51 -8.56 -6.54 -13.47
N LYS A 52 -8.02 -5.33 -13.45
CA LYS A 52 -7.04 -4.87 -14.43
C LYS A 52 -5.67 -5.52 -14.24
N ALA A 53 -5.25 -5.75 -13.01
CA ALA A 53 -4.03 -6.49 -12.71
C ALA A 53 -4.08 -7.92 -13.27
N VAL A 54 -5.25 -8.57 -13.14
CA VAL A 54 -5.49 -9.92 -13.69
C VAL A 54 -5.51 -9.90 -15.22
N ASP A 55 -6.20 -8.94 -15.82
CA ASP A 55 -6.40 -8.89 -17.29
C ASP A 55 -5.16 -8.41 -18.06
N GLU A 56 -4.41 -7.47 -17.50
CA GLU A 56 -3.35 -6.74 -18.22
C GLU A 56 -1.92 -7.11 -17.77
N ASN A 57 -1.78 -7.86 -16.66
CA ASN A 57 -0.51 -8.38 -16.15
C ASN A 57 0.63 -7.33 -16.14
N PRO A 58 0.48 -6.24 -15.37
CA PRO A 58 1.48 -5.18 -15.32
C PRO A 58 2.81 -5.70 -14.76
N ARG A 59 3.93 -5.02 -15.06
CA ARG A 59 5.23 -5.40 -14.49
C ARG A 59 5.33 -5.13 -12.99
N MET A 60 4.56 -4.18 -12.48
CA MET A 60 4.46 -3.85 -11.07
C MET A 60 3.14 -3.13 -10.81
N ILE A 61 2.55 -3.39 -9.64
CA ILE A 61 1.34 -2.75 -9.16
C ILE A 61 1.74 -1.79 -8.04
N LEU A 62 1.28 -0.54 -8.15
CA LEU A 62 1.52 0.50 -7.16
C LEU A 62 0.20 0.79 -6.45
N VAL A 63 0.23 0.78 -5.12
CA VAL A 63 -0.95 1.01 -4.28
C VAL A 63 -0.69 2.23 -3.41
N ARG A 64 -1.35 3.35 -3.69
CA ARG A 64 -1.17 4.59 -2.93
C ARG A 64 -2.17 4.68 -1.79
N PHE A 65 -1.64 4.87 -0.58
CA PHE A 65 -2.37 5.25 0.60
C PHE A 65 -2.22 6.76 0.78
N GLY A 66 -3.12 7.52 0.13
CA GLY A 66 -3.26 8.95 0.35
C GLY A 66 -3.96 9.28 1.67
N ARG A 67 -4.46 10.51 1.81
CA ARG A 67 -5.28 10.88 2.97
C ARG A 67 -6.66 10.26 2.84
N MET A 68 -6.90 9.18 3.60
CA MET A 68 -8.15 8.44 3.55
C MET A 68 -8.66 8.05 4.95
N PRO A 69 -9.98 7.87 5.12
CA PRO A 69 -10.58 7.30 6.33
C PRO A 69 -9.98 5.93 6.69
N ILE A 70 -10.04 5.57 7.97
CA ILE A 70 -9.50 4.30 8.49
C ILE A 70 -10.12 3.10 7.76
N ARG A 71 -11.44 3.13 7.47
CA ARG A 71 -12.11 2.05 6.71
C ARG A 71 -11.62 1.91 5.28
N GLU A 72 -11.30 3.01 4.61
CA GLU A 72 -10.74 2.96 3.26
C GLU A 72 -9.33 2.40 3.28
N ARG A 73 -8.53 2.74 4.31
CA ARG A 73 -7.22 2.14 4.55
C ARG A 73 -7.31 0.61 4.68
N GLU A 74 -8.26 0.10 5.47
CA GLU A 74 -8.51 -1.35 5.60
C GLU A 74 -8.85 -1.99 4.25
N THR A 75 -9.68 -1.33 3.44
CA THR A 75 -10.02 -1.80 2.08
C THR A 75 -8.80 -1.89 1.18
N MET A 76 -7.86 -0.95 1.30
CA MET A 76 -6.62 -0.95 0.52
C MET A 76 -5.65 -2.05 0.99
N VAL A 77 -5.65 -2.39 2.27
CA VAL A 77 -4.93 -3.56 2.80
C VAL A 77 -5.54 -4.86 2.25
N GLU A 78 -6.88 -4.98 2.25
CA GLU A 78 -7.57 -6.13 1.66
C GLU A 78 -7.25 -6.31 0.17
N LEU A 79 -7.13 -5.22 -0.59
CA LEU A 79 -6.66 -5.27 -1.97
C LEU A 79 -5.26 -5.89 -2.06
N CYS A 80 -4.33 -5.50 -1.19
CA CYS A 80 -2.97 -6.05 -1.18
C CYS A 80 -3.01 -7.57 -0.92
N PHE A 81 -3.80 -8.02 0.06
CA PHE A 81 -4.04 -9.45 0.30
C PHE A 81 -4.61 -10.15 -0.92
N ALA A 82 -5.61 -9.56 -1.58
CA ALA A 82 -6.23 -10.14 -2.77
C ALA A 82 -5.23 -10.27 -3.92
N LEU A 83 -4.41 -9.24 -4.16
CA LEU A 83 -3.37 -9.26 -5.18
C LEU A 83 -2.33 -10.35 -4.93
N LYS A 84 -1.85 -10.50 -3.68
CA LYS A 84 -0.82 -11.49 -3.36
C LYS A 84 -1.35 -12.93 -3.22
N ARG A 85 -2.64 -13.11 -2.97
CA ARG A 85 -3.29 -14.45 -2.91
C ARG A 85 -3.82 -14.94 -4.25
N ASN A 86 -4.08 -14.04 -5.19
CA ASN A 86 -4.62 -14.41 -6.50
C ASN A 86 -3.54 -15.04 -7.37
N THR A 87 -3.85 -16.19 -7.97
CA THR A 87 -2.91 -16.97 -8.80
C THR A 87 -2.38 -16.23 -10.02
N HIS A 88 -3.08 -15.21 -10.50
CA HIS A 88 -2.70 -14.41 -11.66
C HIS A 88 -1.82 -13.21 -11.31
N THR A 89 -1.83 -12.75 -10.07
CA THR A 89 -1.14 -11.51 -9.65
C THR A 89 -0.12 -11.73 -8.53
N ARG A 90 -0.09 -12.90 -7.88
CA ARG A 90 0.81 -13.18 -6.74
C ARG A 90 2.30 -12.96 -7.03
N ASP A 91 2.72 -13.24 -8.26
CA ASP A 91 4.11 -13.10 -8.71
C ASP A 91 4.41 -11.69 -9.24
N CYS A 92 3.39 -10.84 -9.38
CA CYS A 92 3.57 -9.44 -9.74
C CYS A 92 4.04 -8.65 -8.49
N PRO A 93 5.15 -7.89 -8.59
CA PRO A 93 5.59 -7.02 -7.50
C PRO A 93 4.54 -5.97 -7.14
N VAL A 94 4.26 -5.84 -5.84
CA VAL A 94 3.39 -4.83 -5.27
C VAL A 94 4.22 -3.84 -4.46
N LEU A 95 4.19 -2.58 -4.86
CA LEU A 95 4.76 -1.44 -4.14
C LEU A 95 3.65 -0.64 -3.48
N VAL A 96 3.73 -0.46 -2.17
CA VAL A 96 2.82 0.40 -1.41
C VAL A 96 3.46 1.76 -1.17
N LEU A 97 2.72 2.82 -1.45
CA LEU A 97 3.15 4.20 -1.24
C LEU A 97 2.36 4.81 -0.08
N LEU A 98 3.05 5.15 1.00
CA LEU A 98 2.45 5.69 2.23
C LEU A 98 2.73 7.19 2.36
N SER A 99 1.77 7.93 2.93
CA SER A 99 1.97 9.35 3.27
C SER A 99 2.77 9.57 4.55
N SER A 100 2.80 8.59 5.44
CA SER A 100 3.51 8.62 6.73
C SER A 100 3.76 7.21 7.21
N MET A 101 4.75 7.03 8.08
CA MET A 101 4.96 5.75 8.75
C MET A 101 3.83 5.49 9.74
N HIS A 102 3.29 4.27 9.72
CA HIS A 102 2.27 3.85 10.66
C HIS A 102 2.49 2.37 11.00
N ARG A 103 2.83 2.06 12.25
CA ARG A 103 3.22 0.69 12.64
C ARG A 103 2.13 -0.34 12.33
N GLY A 104 0.90 -0.13 12.81
CA GLY A 104 -0.20 -1.08 12.59
C GLY A 104 -0.45 -1.39 11.11
N LEU A 105 -0.55 -0.34 10.28
CA LEU A 105 -0.62 -0.48 8.83
C LEU A 105 0.58 -1.24 8.24
N MET A 106 1.80 -0.96 8.69
CA MET A 106 2.98 -1.66 8.20
C MET A 106 2.96 -3.15 8.56
N GLU A 107 2.46 -3.51 9.75
CA GLU A 107 2.26 -4.91 10.15
C GLU A 107 1.21 -5.60 9.27
N ASP A 108 0.11 -4.91 8.96
CA ASP A 108 -0.91 -5.40 8.03
C ASP A 108 -0.35 -5.62 6.62
N LEU A 109 0.44 -4.67 6.12
CA LEU A 109 1.10 -4.75 4.82
C LEU A 109 2.10 -5.90 4.78
N ASN A 110 2.91 -6.07 5.82
CA ASN A 110 3.84 -7.19 5.93
C ASN A 110 3.09 -8.54 5.91
N ARG A 111 1.99 -8.66 6.67
CA ARG A 111 1.13 -9.86 6.66
C ARG A 111 0.49 -10.13 5.30
N SER A 112 0.22 -9.08 4.52
CA SER A 112 -0.35 -9.21 3.18
C SER A 112 0.65 -9.71 2.13
N GLY A 113 1.95 -9.67 2.45
CA GLY A 113 3.02 -10.13 1.56
C GLY A 113 3.34 -9.16 0.42
N VAL A 114 3.08 -7.86 0.59
CA VAL A 114 3.56 -6.86 -0.39
C VAL A 114 5.08 -6.85 -0.43
N ASP A 115 5.63 -6.59 -1.61
CA ASP A 115 7.05 -6.73 -1.86
C ASP A 115 7.84 -5.50 -1.38
N PHE A 116 7.24 -4.31 -1.50
CA PHE A 116 7.88 -3.04 -1.15
C PHE A 116 6.91 -2.05 -0.49
N VAL A 117 7.44 -1.21 0.39
CA VAL A 117 6.74 -0.07 0.99
C VAL A 117 7.65 1.16 0.96
N LYS A 118 7.13 2.29 0.47
CA LYS A 118 7.84 3.56 0.47
C LYS A 118 7.00 4.65 1.12
N CYS A 119 7.57 5.35 2.09
CA CYS A 119 6.99 6.60 2.59
C CYS A 119 7.37 7.76 1.67
N ILE A 120 6.38 8.38 1.05
CA ILE A 120 6.55 9.48 0.08
C ILE A 120 6.06 10.83 0.62
N GLY A 121 5.59 10.86 1.88
CA GLY A 121 5.01 12.06 2.46
C GLY A 121 3.71 12.48 1.78
N GLY A 122 3.37 13.77 1.91
CA GLY A 122 2.22 14.38 1.24
C GLY A 122 2.47 14.80 -0.21
N ALA A 123 3.54 14.35 -0.85
CA ALA A 123 3.90 14.79 -2.20
C ALA A 123 2.90 14.28 -3.25
N ALA A 124 2.51 15.16 -4.17
CA ALA A 124 1.88 14.76 -5.41
C ALA A 124 2.87 13.89 -6.19
N LEU A 125 2.40 12.75 -6.71
CA LEU A 125 3.22 11.87 -7.54
C LEU A 125 2.99 12.21 -9.01
N ASN A 126 4.06 12.50 -9.72
CA ASN A 126 4.10 12.53 -11.18
C ASN A 126 4.84 11.31 -11.74
N SER A 127 4.78 11.12 -13.06
CA SER A 127 5.42 9.97 -13.73
C SER A 127 6.94 9.93 -13.54
N SER A 128 7.62 11.07 -13.42
CA SER A 128 9.08 11.08 -13.16
C SER A 128 9.41 10.61 -11.74
N GLN A 129 8.70 11.08 -10.73
CA GLN A 129 8.89 10.66 -9.34
C GLN A 129 8.56 9.19 -9.16
N LEU A 130 7.51 8.68 -9.82
CA LEU A 130 7.19 7.26 -9.80
C LEU A 130 8.34 6.41 -10.37
N ARG A 131 8.95 6.85 -11.48
CA ARG A 131 10.11 6.13 -12.06
C ARG A 131 11.33 6.18 -11.16
N GLU A 132 11.57 7.31 -10.50
CA GLU A 132 12.66 7.44 -9.53
C GLU A 132 12.46 6.53 -8.33
N ILE A 133 11.27 6.52 -7.75
CA ILE A 133 10.91 5.62 -6.64
C ILE A 133 11.10 4.16 -7.04
N VAL A 134 10.53 3.75 -8.17
CA VAL A 134 10.63 2.36 -8.65
C VAL A 134 12.07 1.98 -9.00
N GLY A 135 12.82 2.90 -9.62
CA GLY A 135 14.22 2.67 -9.98
C GLY A 135 15.18 2.65 -8.79
N GLY A 136 14.79 3.25 -7.67
CA GLY A 136 15.55 3.30 -6.42
C GLY A 136 15.12 2.27 -5.37
N LEU A 137 14.20 1.35 -5.69
CA LEU A 137 13.78 0.31 -4.74
C LEU A 137 14.96 -0.59 -4.37
N GLY A 138 15.12 -0.80 -3.07
CA GLY A 138 16.16 -1.66 -2.51
C GLY A 138 15.64 -2.61 -1.43
N PRO A 139 16.53 -3.43 -0.85
CA PRO A 139 16.19 -4.32 0.26
C PRO A 139 15.64 -3.58 1.49
N ASP A 140 16.05 -2.31 1.68
CA ASP A 140 15.58 -1.48 2.79
C ASP A 140 14.11 -1.09 2.64
N ASP A 141 13.55 -1.16 1.43
CA ASP A 141 12.13 -0.86 1.17
C ASP A 141 11.21 -2.06 1.41
N CYS A 142 11.72 -3.21 1.87
CA CYS A 142 10.85 -4.33 2.22
C CYS A 142 10.08 -4.04 3.54
N PRO A 143 8.82 -4.50 3.68
CA PRO A 143 8.02 -4.23 4.87
C PRO A 143 8.68 -4.68 6.18
N GLU A 144 9.36 -5.82 6.16
CA GLU A 144 10.05 -6.39 7.33
C GLU A 144 11.16 -5.47 7.84
N ARG A 145 11.98 -4.92 6.94
CA ARG A 145 13.04 -3.97 7.29
C ARG A 145 12.46 -2.66 7.81
N GLN A 146 11.45 -2.14 7.13
CA GLN A 146 10.74 -0.93 7.56
C GLN A 146 10.10 -1.12 8.95
N LEU A 147 9.52 -2.29 9.26
CA LEU A 147 9.00 -2.61 10.58
C LEU A 147 10.07 -2.64 11.66
N SER A 148 11.23 -3.21 11.36
CA SER A 148 12.33 -3.32 12.33
C SER A 148 12.89 -1.96 12.77
N ALA A 149 12.71 -0.93 11.94
CA ALA A 149 13.07 0.44 12.28
C ALA A 149 12.01 1.13 13.17
N LEU A 150 10.79 0.62 13.28
CA LEU A 150 9.73 1.22 14.09
C LEU A 150 9.72 0.66 15.51
N CYS A 151 9.46 1.51 16.49
CA CYS A 151 9.28 1.10 17.88
C CYS A 151 8.09 0.14 18.03
N ASP A 152 8.31 -0.99 18.70
CA ASP A 152 7.25 -2.00 18.96
C ASP A 152 6.09 -1.47 19.79
N PHE A 153 6.34 -0.46 20.60
CA PHE A 153 5.33 0.15 21.48
C PHE A 153 4.63 1.37 20.85
N LEU A 154 4.78 1.57 19.55
CA LEU A 154 4.09 2.64 18.83
C LEU A 154 2.65 2.22 18.51
N HIS A 155 1.70 2.68 19.33
CA HIS A 155 0.28 2.35 19.21
C HIS A 155 -0.53 3.54 18.69
N TYR A 156 -1.68 3.23 18.09
CA TYR A 156 -2.61 4.20 17.52
C TYR A 156 -4.00 3.91 18.07
N THR A 157 -4.66 4.93 18.63
CA THR A 157 -6.03 4.83 19.14
C THR A 157 -6.94 5.70 18.29
N PRO A 158 -8.03 5.18 17.72
CA PRO A 158 -8.93 5.99 16.91
C PRO A 158 -9.62 7.06 17.77
N ILE A 159 -9.61 8.30 17.29
CA ILE A 159 -10.41 9.40 17.83
C ILE A 159 -11.77 9.40 17.14
N ASP A 160 -11.77 9.20 15.82
CA ASP A 160 -12.95 9.09 14.96
C ASP A 160 -12.61 8.23 13.72
N GLY A 161 -13.48 8.20 12.71
CA GLY A 161 -13.26 7.40 11.50
C GLY A 161 -12.13 7.88 10.58
N GLN A 162 -11.47 9.00 10.88
CA GLN A 162 -10.40 9.59 10.08
C GLN A 162 -9.11 9.82 10.87
N ARG A 163 -9.21 10.05 12.18
CA ARG A 163 -8.09 10.49 13.01
C ARG A 163 -7.76 9.46 14.07
N GLU A 164 -6.46 9.30 14.29
CA GLU A 164 -5.89 8.44 15.33
C GLU A 164 -4.98 9.30 16.21
N ILE A 165 -4.93 8.98 17.50
CA ILE A 165 -3.94 9.52 18.41
C ILE A 165 -2.81 8.51 18.56
N THR A 166 -1.57 9.00 18.46
CA THR A 166 -0.38 8.18 18.61
C THR A 166 0.03 8.14 20.08
N VAL A 167 0.15 6.94 20.65
CA VAL A 167 0.46 6.73 22.07
C VAL A 167 1.60 5.73 22.25
N CYS A 168 2.33 5.89 23.34
CA CYS A 168 3.39 4.95 23.73
C CYS A 168 2.79 3.81 24.57
N GLY A 169 2.75 2.61 24.01
CA GLY A 169 2.34 1.38 24.71
C GLY A 169 3.26 1.02 25.88
N ALA A 170 4.55 1.38 25.80
CA ALA A 170 5.52 1.17 26.87
C ALA A 170 5.24 2.02 28.12
N TYR A 171 4.31 2.96 28.03
CA TYR A 171 3.89 3.82 29.14
C TYR A 171 2.39 3.74 29.38
N LEU A 172 1.84 2.51 29.42
CA LEU A 172 0.43 2.23 29.72
C LEU A 172 -0.55 2.95 28.79
N GLU A 173 -0.13 3.28 27.56
CA GLU A 173 -0.93 4.06 26.59
C GLU A 173 -1.34 5.46 27.08
N ARG A 174 -0.66 5.98 28.12
CA ARG A 174 -0.96 7.29 28.71
C ARG A 174 -0.13 8.42 28.12
N LEU A 175 1.01 8.09 27.51
CA LEU A 175 1.89 9.08 26.90
C LEU A 175 1.51 9.28 25.44
N VAL A 176 0.86 10.40 25.15
CA VAL A 176 0.64 10.87 23.78
C VAL A 176 1.98 11.30 23.19
N LEU A 177 2.31 10.75 22.03
CA LEU A 177 3.57 11.05 21.35
C LEU A 177 3.41 12.31 20.49
N GLY A 178 4.15 13.36 20.84
CA GLY A 178 4.25 14.55 19.99
C GLY A 178 5.05 14.28 18.73
N GLY A 179 4.82 15.06 17.67
CA GLY A 179 5.43 14.84 16.34
C GLY A 179 6.96 14.72 16.36
N ARG A 180 7.65 15.51 17.20
CA ARG A 180 9.11 15.41 17.32
C ARG A 180 9.57 14.05 17.83
N TRP A 181 9.04 13.62 18.98
CA TRP A 181 9.41 12.34 19.58
C TRP A 181 9.00 11.17 18.68
N LEU A 182 7.83 11.29 18.04
CA LEU A 182 7.35 10.30 17.08
C LEU A 182 8.34 10.11 15.92
N HIS A 183 8.67 11.17 15.19
CA HIS A 183 9.48 11.08 13.97
C HIS A 183 10.98 10.91 14.25
N GLU A 184 11.51 11.46 15.35
CA GLU A 184 12.94 11.35 15.67
C GLU A 184 13.28 10.08 16.44
N VAL A 185 12.33 9.53 17.21
CA VAL A 185 12.59 8.37 18.10
C VAL A 185 11.75 7.17 17.70
N CYS A 186 10.42 7.25 17.71
CA CYS A 186 9.57 6.07 17.58
C CYS A 186 9.47 5.51 16.15
N GLU A 187 9.68 6.33 15.13
CA GLU A 187 9.64 5.94 13.72
C GLU A 187 11.04 5.64 13.13
N THR A 188 12.07 5.57 13.97
CA THR A 188 13.45 5.27 13.57
C THR A 188 14.10 4.28 14.53
N GLU A 189 15.27 3.76 14.18
CA GLU A 189 16.06 2.87 15.05
C GLU A 189 16.49 3.52 16.38
N ASN A 190 16.33 4.84 16.53
CA ASN A 190 16.60 5.54 17.78
C ASN A 190 15.71 5.06 18.94
N HIS A 191 14.58 4.41 18.66
CA HIS A 191 13.78 3.78 19.71
C HIS A 191 14.56 2.76 20.54
N LEU A 192 15.60 2.14 19.97
CA LEU A 192 16.48 1.20 20.70
C LEU A 192 17.23 1.87 21.86
N GLN A 193 17.35 3.20 21.85
CA GLN A 193 17.97 4.01 22.90
C GLN A 193 16.94 4.68 23.82
N CYS A 194 15.64 4.50 23.57
CA CYS A 194 14.57 5.11 24.32
C CYS A 194 14.43 4.47 25.71
N GLU A 195 14.35 5.29 26.76
CA GLU A 195 14.19 4.82 28.15
C GLU A 195 12.95 3.95 28.34
N TYR A 196 11.84 4.30 27.67
CA TYR A 196 10.57 3.57 27.74
C TYR A 196 10.65 2.25 26.99
N TYR A 197 11.38 2.20 25.86
CA TYR A 197 11.57 0.96 25.11
C TYR A 197 12.42 -0.04 25.90
N MET A 198 13.50 0.44 26.53
CA MET A 198 14.38 -0.39 27.36
C MET A 198 13.72 -0.85 28.67
N ASN A 199 12.84 -0.03 29.25
CA ASN A 199 12.18 -0.32 30.53
C ASN A 199 10.65 -0.10 30.42
N PRO A 200 9.95 -0.97 29.66
CA PRO A 200 8.53 -0.78 29.41
C PRO A 200 7.73 -1.00 30.69
N ARG A 201 6.83 -0.06 30.98
CA ARG A 201 5.84 -0.14 32.05
C ARG A 201 4.57 -0.78 31.51
N VAL A 202 4.69 -1.97 30.94
CA VAL A 202 3.55 -2.76 30.46
C VAL A 202 2.92 -3.51 31.64
N LYS A 203 1.60 -3.67 31.61
CA LYS A 203 0.87 -4.49 32.59
C LYS A 203 0.81 -5.93 32.15
#